data_AF-A0A7S1GX92-F1
#
_entry.id   AF-A0A7S1GX92-F1
#
_cell.length_a   1.000
_cell.length_b   1.000
_cell.length_c   1.000
_cell.angle_alpha   90.00
_cell.angle_beta   90.00
_cell.angle_gamma   90.00
#
_symmetry.space_group_name_H-M   'P 1'
#
loop_
_entity.id
_entity.type
_entity.pdbx_description
1 polymer ?
#
loop_
_entity_poly.entity_id
_entity_poly.type
_entity_poly.pdbx_seq_one_letter_code
_entity_poly.pdbx_strand_id
1 'polypeptide(L)'
;EGVRGVGAEEVMSALPNTKQRHTPVPPPGRPTGGPRTPPLAWENLSKLLECTVCFETMEGAILQCEEGHCLCSACYDRIYVSPETGCPTCSASLGHIRCRFAEDIRDRFLRGGGQHHTQGTSGGSSRPPPPAAVPKQSAVKAAAGKMGVSVEDL
;
A
#
# COMPACT_ATOMS: atom_id res chain seq x y z
N GLU A 1 -0.63 -48.30 55.16
CA GLU A 1 -1.29 -48.07 53.85
C GLU A 1 -0.67 -46.81 53.26
N GLY A 2 -0.01 -46.74 52.11
CA GLY A 2 -0.03 -47.62 50.94
C GLY A 2 -0.50 -46.85 49.71
N VAL A 3 0.16 -45.75 49.32
CA VAL A 3 -0.07 -45.12 48.01
C VAL A 3 1.26 -45.00 47.28
N ARG A 4 1.33 -45.80 46.21
CA ARG A 4 2.46 -46.00 45.30
C ARG A 4 2.75 -44.70 44.54
N GLY A 5 4.04 -44.33 44.51
CA GLY A 5 4.53 -43.37 43.53
C GLY A 5 4.37 -43.94 42.13
N VAL A 6 3.78 -43.16 41.24
CA VAL A 6 3.75 -43.46 39.81
C VAL A 6 5.10 -43.05 39.23
N GLY A 7 5.87 -44.04 38.78
CA GLY A 7 7.07 -43.81 37.98
C GLY A 7 6.68 -43.15 36.67
N ALA A 8 7.35 -42.05 36.35
CA ALA A 8 7.37 -41.51 34.99
C ALA A 8 8.21 -42.48 34.14
N GLU A 9 7.56 -43.49 33.56
CA GLU A 9 8.20 -44.30 32.52
C GLU A 9 8.28 -43.46 31.25
N GLU A 10 9.54 -43.19 30.90
CA GLU A 10 10.00 -42.50 29.71
C GLU A 10 9.55 -43.23 28.45
N VAL A 11 8.46 -42.75 27.84
CA VAL A 11 8.05 -43.18 26.50
C VAL A 11 8.96 -42.53 25.47
N MET A 12 10.12 -43.15 25.25
CA MET A 12 11.02 -42.84 24.14
C MET A 12 10.24 -42.91 22.82
N SER A 13 10.10 -41.72 22.24
CA SER A 13 9.55 -41.42 20.92
C SER A 13 10.00 -42.41 19.84
N ALA A 14 9.04 -43.13 19.26
CA ALA A 14 9.18 -43.78 17.97
C ALA A 14 8.12 -43.19 17.04
N LEU A 15 8.42 -42.02 16.47
CA LEU A 15 7.65 -41.48 15.34
C LEU A 15 7.78 -42.46 14.16
N PRO A 16 6.68 -42.99 13.59
CA PRO A 16 6.78 -43.77 12.37
C PRO A 16 7.29 -42.84 11.26
N ASN A 17 8.44 -43.18 10.68
CA ASN A 17 8.98 -42.52 9.49
C ASN A 17 8.07 -42.83 8.29
N THR A 18 6.97 -42.09 8.20
CA THR A 18 6.10 -42.12 7.02
C THR A 18 6.81 -41.34 5.93
N LYS A 19 7.58 -42.08 5.11
CA LYS A 19 8.15 -41.56 3.87
C LYS A 19 6.99 -41.16 2.95
N GLN A 20 6.55 -39.91 3.06
CA GLN A 20 5.53 -39.32 2.21
C GLN A 20 6.00 -39.44 0.76
N ARG A 21 5.46 -40.42 0.03
CA ARG A 21 5.60 -40.45 -1.42
C ARG A 21 4.69 -39.38 -1.96
N HIS A 22 5.26 -38.23 -2.29
CA HIS A 22 4.58 -37.20 -3.06
C HIS A 22 4.28 -37.79 -4.45
N THR A 23 3.01 -38.07 -4.73
CA THR A 23 2.56 -38.34 -6.09
C THR A 23 2.56 -37.00 -6.85
N PRO A 24 3.14 -36.94 -8.06
CA PRO A 24 3.03 -35.73 -8.88
C PRO A 24 1.55 -35.49 -9.21
N VAL A 25 1.03 -34.35 -8.76
CA VAL A 25 -0.29 -33.88 -9.22
C VAL A 25 -0.14 -33.53 -10.71
N PRO A 26 -0.95 -34.11 -11.61
CA PRO A 26 -0.90 -33.75 -13.02
C PRO A 26 -1.22 -32.25 -13.19
N PRO A 27 -0.57 -31.55 -14.13
CA PRO A 27 -0.86 -30.14 -14.37
C PRO A 27 -2.34 -30.00 -14.75
N PRO A 28 -3.03 -28.93 -14.26
CA PRO A 28 -4.41 -28.68 -14.66
C PRO A 28 -4.47 -28.59 -16.19
N GLY A 29 -5.36 -29.39 -16.79
CA GLY A 29 -5.60 -29.38 -18.23
C GLY A 29 -5.93 -27.97 -18.71
N ARG A 30 -5.37 -27.58 -19.85
CA ARG A 30 -5.62 -26.28 -20.47
C ARG A 30 -7.12 -26.10 -20.70
N PRO A 31 -7.79 -25.10 -20.11
CA PRO A 31 -9.21 -24.90 -20.34
C PRO A 31 -9.45 -24.59 -21.81
N THR A 32 -10.10 -25.51 -22.51
CA THR A 32 -10.55 -25.35 -23.88
C THR A 32 -11.76 -24.43 -23.89
N GLY A 33 -11.55 -23.18 -24.31
CA GLY A 33 -12.56 -22.34 -24.97
C GLY A 33 -13.91 -22.20 -24.26
N GLY A 34 -13.92 -21.69 -23.03
CA GLY A 34 -15.12 -21.05 -22.48
C GLY A 34 -15.36 -19.67 -23.12
N PRO A 35 -16.56 -19.09 -22.99
CA PRO A 35 -16.81 -17.71 -23.38
C PRO A 35 -15.75 -16.82 -22.72
N ARG A 36 -15.00 -16.05 -23.52
CA ARG A 36 -14.11 -15.03 -22.99
C ARG A 36 -15.02 -14.01 -22.34
N THR A 37 -15.14 -14.03 -21.01
CA THR A 37 -15.73 -12.89 -20.32
C THR A 37 -14.95 -11.67 -20.80
N PRO A 38 -15.62 -10.63 -21.33
CA PRO A 38 -14.91 -9.41 -21.69
C PRO A 38 -14.15 -8.96 -20.44
N PRO A 39 -12.90 -8.46 -20.59
CA PRO A 39 -12.23 -7.77 -19.49
C PRO A 39 -13.26 -6.83 -18.86
N LEU A 40 -13.36 -6.81 -17.53
CA LEU A 40 -14.34 -5.98 -16.82
C LEU A 40 -14.46 -4.63 -17.53
N ALA A 41 -15.63 -4.38 -18.14
CA ALA A 41 -15.84 -3.14 -18.85
C ALA A 41 -15.54 -1.99 -17.88
N TRP A 42 -14.93 -0.91 -18.36
CA TRP A 42 -14.50 0.23 -17.54
C TRP A 42 -15.66 0.79 -16.69
N GLU A 43 -16.90 0.75 -17.20
CA GLU A 43 -18.15 1.09 -16.51
C GLU A 43 -18.43 0.22 -15.27
N ASN A 44 -18.01 -1.05 -15.29
CA ASN A 44 -18.13 -1.94 -14.14
C ASN A 44 -17.03 -1.66 -13.12
N LEU A 45 -15.86 -1.21 -13.58
CA LEU A 45 -14.75 -0.87 -12.69
C LEU A 45 -14.97 0.44 -11.96
N SER A 46 -15.56 1.44 -12.61
CA SER A 46 -15.92 2.71 -11.97
C SER A 46 -16.88 2.47 -10.81
N LYS A 47 -17.89 1.63 -11.02
CA LYS A 47 -18.87 1.23 -9.99
C LYS A 47 -18.24 0.52 -8.79
N LEU A 48 -17.23 -0.32 -9.03
CA LEU A 48 -16.50 -1.00 -7.95
C LEU A 48 -15.62 -0.03 -7.13
N LEU A 49 -15.32 1.15 -7.67
CA LEU A 49 -14.51 2.18 -7.03
C LEU A 49 -15.34 3.39 -6.58
N GLU A 50 -16.65 3.26 -6.50
CA GLU A 50 -17.54 4.26 -5.90
C GLU A 50 -17.52 4.17 -4.37
N CYS A 51 -17.48 5.33 -3.72
CA CYS A 51 -17.62 5.42 -2.28
C CYS A 51 -19.04 5.03 -1.85
N THR A 52 -19.19 4.17 -0.84
CA THR A 52 -20.53 3.75 -0.37
C THR A 52 -21.34 4.86 0.31
N VAL A 53 -20.75 6.04 0.53
CA VAL A 53 -21.37 7.18 1.20
C VAL A 53 -21.78 8.27 0.22
N CYS A 54 -20.85 8.74 -0.62
CA CYS A 54 -21.13 9.81 -1.59
C CYS A 54 -21.46 9.30 -3.00
N PHE A 55 -21.26 8.01 -3.27
CA PHE A 55 -21.48 7.39 -4.58
C PHE A 55 -20.64 8.02 -5.72
N GLU A 56 -19.60 8.76 -5.37
CA GLU A 56 -18.62 9.28 -6.32
C GLU A 56 -17.42 8.34 -6.40
N THR A 57 -16.74 8.32 -7.54
CA THR A 57 -15.47 7.60 -7.70
C THR A 57 -14.46 8.09 -6.67
N MET A 58 -13.91 7.17 -5.89
CA MET A 58 -13.03 7.51 -4.77
C MET A 58 -11.72 8.14 -5.26
N GLU A 59 -11.48 9.40 -4.92
CA GLU A 59 -10.23 10.10 -5.22
C GLU A 59 -9.24 10.08 -4.05
N GLY A 60 -7.94 10.23 -4.34
CA GLY A 60 -6.89 10.30 -3.34
C GLY A 60 -6.67 8.97 -2.60
N ALA A 61 -6.58 9.03 -1.27
CA ALA A 61 -6.48 7.85 -0.43
C ALA A 61 -7.82 7.10 -0.38
N ILE A 62 -7.80 5.79 -0.57
CA ILE A 62 -8.97 4.92 -0.40
C ILE A 62 -8.83 4.20 0.94
N LEU A 63 -9.83 4.35 1.82
CA LEU A 63 -9.79 3.85 3.19
C LEU A 63 -10.72 2.66 3.32
N GLN A 64 -10.26 1.62 4.02
CA GLN A 64 -10.93 0.34 4.15
C GLN A 64 -11.23 0.06 5.62
N CYS A 65 -12.46 -0.39 5.92
CA CYS A 65 -12.74 -0.96 7.24
C CYS A 65 -12.16 -2.38 7.37
N GLU A 66 -12.19 -2.97 8.56
CA GLU A 66 -11.66 -4.32 8.79
C GLU A 66 -12.32 -5.41 7.92
N GLU A 67 -13.60 -5.24 7.58
CA GLU A 67 -14.36 -6.17 6.72
C GLU A 67 -14.24 -5.87 5.22
N GLY A 68 -13.52 -4.81 4.86
CA GLY A 68 -13.12 -4.57 3.49
C GLY A 68 -13.89 -3.53 2.69
N HIS A 69 -14.90 -2.88 3.27
CA HIS A 69 -15.65 -1.79 2.61
C HIS A 69 -14.79 -0.55 2.45
N CYS A 70 -14.85 0.06 1.26
CA CYS A 70 -14.01 1.20 0.90
C CYS A 70 -14.76 2.53 0.95
N LEU A 71 -14.10 3.56 1.46
CA LEU A 71 -14.55 4.95 1.52
C LEU A 71 -13.48 5.88 0.89
N CYS A 72 -13.93 6.99 0.31
CA CYS A 72 -13.01 8.07 -0.06
C CYS A 72 -12.53 8.84 1.18
N SER A 73 -11.33 9.45 1.11
CA SER A 73 -10.75 10.23 2.20
C SER A 73 -11.72 11.26 2.78
N ALA A 74 -12.42 12.02 1.92
CA ALA A 74 -13.34 13.05 2.38
C ALA A 74 -14.55 12.48 3.15
N CYS A 75 -15.07 11.31 2.77
CA CYS A 75 -16.15 10.66 3.53
C CYS A 75 -15.62 10.05 4.83
N TYR A 76 -14.44 9.45 4.78
CA TYR A 76 -13.79 8.89 5.95
C TYR A 76 -13.57 9.97 7.03
N ASP A 77 -13.01 11.13 6.68
CA ASP A 77 -12.76 12.23 7.63
C ASP A 77 -14.04 12.79 8.25
N ARG A 78 -15.16 12.76 7.52
CA ARG A 78 -16.47 13.18 8.04
C ARG A 78 -17.12 12.17 8.97
N ILE A 79 -16.86 10.88 8.77
CA ILE A 79 -17.47 9.80 9.55
C ILE A 79 -16.61 9.46 10.77
N TYR A 80 -15.29 9.48 10.63
CA TYR A 80 -14.33 9.15 11.68
C TYR A 80 -14.12 10.32 12.65
N VAL A 81 -15.22 10.87 13.18
CA VAL A 81 -15.21 11.93 14.19
C VAL A 81 -14.89 11.41 15.58
N SER A 82 -15.11 10.11 15.81
CA SER A 82 -14.76 9.42 17.06
C SER A 82 -14.27 7.99 16.74
N PRO A 83 -13.40 7.41 17.57
CA PRO A 83 -12.90 6.05 17.38
C PRO A 83 -13.98 4.98 17.52
N GLU A 84 -15.12 5.30 18.14
CA GLU A 84 -16.29 4.43 18.27
C GLU A 84 -17.18 4.43 17.03
N THR A 85 -16.94 5.34 16.08
CA THR A 85 -17.75 5.41 14.86
C THR A 85 -17.36 4.28 13.90
N GLY A 86 -18.28 3.35 13.68
CA GLY A 86 -18.11 2.20 12.80
C GLY A 86 -18.39 2.49 11.33
N CYS A 87 -18.06 1.50 10.48
CA CYS A 87 -18.31 1.52 9.05
C CYS A 87 -19.81 1.68 8.75
N PRO A 88 -20.21 2.59 7.84
CA PRO A 88 -21.63 2.81 7.51
C PRO A 88 -22.28 1.59 6.83
N THR A 89 -21.48 0.66 6.30
CA THR A 89 -21.98 -0.52 5.57
C THR A 89 -22.09 -1.77 6.46
N CYS A 90 -21.18 -1.95 7.42
CA CYS A 90 -21.09 -3.20 8.20
C CYS A 90 -20.90 -3.00 9.71
N SER A 91 -20.87 -1.75 10.19
CA SER A 91 -20.65 -1.39 11.60
C SER A 91 -19.30 -1.83 12.20
N ALA A 92 -18.44 -2.54 11.44
CA ALA A 92 -17.09 -2.89 11.86
C ALA A 92 -16.22 -1.64 12.06
N SER A 93 -15.12 -1.77 12.80
CA SER A 93 -14.25 -0.63 13.05
C SER A 93 -13.67 -0.09 11.73
N LEU A 94 -13.69 1.25 11.58
CA LEU A 94 -13.22 1.90 10.36
C LEU A 94 -11.69 1.87 10.21
N GLY A 95 -10.95 1.57 11.29
CA GLY A 95 -9.49 1.47 11.29
C GLY A 95 -8.81 2.68 10.63
N HIS A 96 -7.55 2.53 10.22
CA HIS A 96 -6.86 3.47 9.32
C HIS A 96 -6.16 2.68 8.20
N ILE A 97 -6.89 1.74 7.58
CA ILE A 97 -6.33 0.85 6.57
C ILE A 97 -6.47 1.52 5.21
N ARG A 98 -5.36 1.87 4.57
CA ARG A 98 -5.35 2.47 3.23
C ARG A 98 -5.27 1.39 2.15
N CYS A 99 -6.29 1.28 1.31
CA CYS A 99 -6.38 0.31 0.22
C CYS A 99 -5.58 0.77 -1.02
N ARG A 100 -4.26 0.51 -1.00
CA ARG A 100 -3.34 0.83 -2.12
C ARG A 100 -3.70 0.12 -3.43
N PHE A 101 -4.26 -1.07 -3.35
CA PHE A 101 -4.70 -1.83 -4.52
C PHE A 101 -5.83 -1.11 -5.27
N ALA A 102 -6.84 -0.61 -4.55
CA ALA A 102 -7.93 0.14 -5.14
C ALA A 102 -7.44 1.46 -5.78
N GLU A 103 -6.46 2.13 -5.14
CA GLU A 103 -5.80 3.31 -5.72
C GLU A 103 -5.11 2.99 -7.03
N ASP A 104 -4.33 1.91 -7.07
CA ASP A 104 -3.59 1.49 -8.26
C ASP A 104 -4.54 1.10 -9.41
N ILE A 105 -5.64 0.40 -9.12
CA ILE A 105 -6.66 0.08 -10.11
C ILE A 105 -7.29 1.36 -10.65
N ARG A 106 -7.73 2.27 -9.78
CA ARG A 106 -8.32 3.55 -10.20
C ARG A 106 -7.35 4.31 -11.11
N ASP A 107 -6.11 4.44 -10.70
CA ASP A 107 -5.13 5.28 -11.40
C ASP A 107 -4.74 4.66 -12.75
N ARG A 108 -4.59 3.33 -12.83
CA ARG A 108 -4.23 2.64 -14.08
C ARG A 108 -5.39 2.52 -15.07
N PHE A 109 -6.60 2.28 -14.59
CA PHE A 109 -7.70 1.89 -15.47
C PHE A 109 -8.79 2.96 -15.62
N LEU A 110 -9.00 3.84 -14.63
CA LEU A 110 -9.98 4.93 -14.74
C LEU A 110 -9.35 6.26 -15.15
N ARG A 111 -8.12 6.55 -14.70
CA ARG A 111 -7.37 7.75 -15.13
C ARG A 111 -6.47 7.49 -16.33
N GLY A 112 -6.00 6.26 -16.48
CA GLY A 112 -5.05 5.84 -17.49
C GLY A 112 -5.67 5.39 -18.81
N GLY A 113 -6.34 6.30 -19.53
CA GLY A 113 -6.72 6.10 -20.94
C GLY A 113 -5.54 6.03 -21.93
N GLY A 114 -4.36 5.55 -21.52
CA GLY A 114 -3.23 5.37 -22.44
C GLY A 114 -1.85 5.58 -21.82
N GLN A 115 -1.42 4.72 -20.89
CA GLN A 115 0.01 4.44 -20.70
C GLN A 115 0.20 2.94 -20.39
N HIS A 116 0.28 2.14 -21.45
CA HIS A 116 0.99 0.87 -21.40
C HIS A 116 2.45 1.18 -21.09
N HIS A 117 2.85 1.19 -19.82
CA HIS A 117 4.27 1.05 -19.47
C HIS A 117 4.64 -0.41 -19.68
N THR A 118 5.00 -0.76 -20.92
CA THR A 118 5.73 -2.00 -21.18
C THR A 118 7.09 -1.85 -20.49
N GLN A 119 7.30 -2.57 -19.40
CA GLN A 119 8.65 -2.88 -18.94
C GLN A 119 9.28 -3.82 -19.98
N GLY A 120 9.73 -3.23 -21.09
CA GLY A 120 10.68 -3.85 -21.98
C GLY A 120 12.05 -3.80 -21.32
N THR A 121 12.56 -4.96 -20.94
CA THR A 121 13.96 -5.14 -20.58
C THR A 121 14.82 -4.92 -21.82
N SER A 122 15.27 -3.70 -22.06
CA SER A 122 16.43 -3.45 -22.91
C SER A 122 17.37 -2.47 -22.21
N GLY A 123 18.60 -2.94 -21.99
CA GLY A 123 19.62 -2.22 -21.26
C GLY A 123 19.99 -0.90 -21.93
N GLY A 124 19.88 0.18 -21.17
CA GLY A 124 20.45 1.49 -21.47
C GLY A 124 20.60 2.24 -20.16
N SER A 125 21.83 2.34 -19.64
CA SER A 125 22.13 3.07 -18.40
C SER A 125 21.93 4.57 -18.59
N SER A 126 20.74 5.09 -18.28
CA SER A 126 20.52 6.53 -18.11
C SER A 126 20.69 6.88 -16.63
N ARG A 127 21.87 7.43 -16.32
CA ARG A 127 22.20 8.03 -15.03
C ARG A 127 21.23 9.19 -14.74
N PRO A 128 20.74 9.36 -13.49
CA PRO A 128 19.90 10.50 -13.15
C PRO A 128 20.69 11.82 -13.27
N PRO A 129 20.03 12.94 -13.61
CA PRO A 129 20.68 14.26 -13.62
C PRO A 129 21.10 14.65 -12.20
N PRO A 130 22.24 15.35 -12.03
CA PRO A 130 22.67 15.81 -10.71
C PRO A 130 21.70 16.86 -10.16
N PRO A 131 21.53 16.95 -8.82
CA PRO A 131 20.74 18.00 -8.20
C PRO A 131 21.37 19.37 -8.46
N ALA A 132 20.52 20.36 -8.75
CA ALA A 132 20.90 21.76 -8.93
C ALA A 132 21.73 22.25 -7.74
N ALA A 133 22.85 22.92 -8.05
CA ALA A 133 23.81 23.39 -7.07
C ALA A 133 23.17 24.40 -6.10
N VAL A 134 23.16 24.04 -4.82
CA VAL A 134 22.93 24.98 -3.72
C VAL A 134 24.14 25.94 -3.67
N PRO A 135 23.97 27.27 -3.70
CA PRO A 135 25.09 28.19 -3.56
C PRO A 135 25.69 28.06 -2.15
N LYS A 136 26.97 27.69 -2.10
CA LYS A 136 27.75 27.54 -0.87
C LYS A 136 27.98 28.92 -0.24
N GLN A 137 27.53 29.09 1.00
CA GLN A 137 27.94 30.18 1.87
C GLN A 137 29.36 29.93 2.36
N SER A 138 30.36 30.51 1.68
CA SER A 138 31.71 30.69 2.23
C SER A 138 32.60 31.53 1.32
N ALA A 139 32.52 32.85 1.48
CA ALA A 139 33.64 33.73 1.14
C ALA A 139 33.61 34.94 2.08
N VAL A 140 34.29 34.78 3.20
CA VAL A 140 34.59 35.84 4.15
C VAL A 140 35.76 36.67 3.61
N LYS A 141 35.59 37.99 3.61
CA LYS A 141 36.57 39.09 3.69
C LYS A 141 37.53 39.40 2.52
N ALA A 142 37.31 40.59 1.92
CA ALA A 142 38.22 41.74 1.74
C ALA A 142 37.63 42.62 0.61
N ALA A 143 37.59 43.96 0.58
CA ALA A 143 38.41 44.99 1.21
C ALA A 143 37.62 46.32 1.35
N ALA A 144 38.22 47.25 2.09
CA ALA A 144 37.66 48.49 2.63
C ALA A 144 37.45 49.65 1.63
N GLY A 145 36.61 50.63 2.03
CA GLY A 145 36.52 51.92 1.36
C GLY A 145 35.48 52.91 1.92
N LYS A 146 35.84 53.62 3.01
CA LYS A 146 35.49 55.02 3.35
C LYS A 146 34.01 55.47 3.29
N MET A 147 33.41 55.69 4.47
CA MET A 147 32.88 57.00 4.90
C MET A 147 32.83 56.98 6.44
N GLY A 148 33.58 57.88 7.08
CA GLY A 148 33.60 58.03 8.53
C GLY A 148 32.46 58.91 9.03
N VAL A 149 31.88 58.53 10.17
CA VAL A 149 31.28 59.47 11.12
C VAL A 149 31.67 58.97 12.52
N SER A 150 32.46 59.79 13.22
CA SER A 150 32.89 59.59 14.61
C SER A 150 31.73 59.94 15.54
N VAL A 151 31.46 59.10 16.54
CA VAL A 151 30.51 59.38 17.62
C VAL A 151 31.27 59.58 18.92
N GLU A 152 31.86 60.76 19.06
CA GLU A 152 32.30 61.31 20.34
C GLU A 152 32.30 62.83 20.26
N ASP A 153 31.12 63.42 20.42
CA ASP A 153 30.88 64.78 20.89
C ASP A 153 29.41 64.88 21.35
N LEU A 154 29.25 65.09 22.66
CA LEU A 154 28.14 65.74 23.38
C LEU A 154 26.70 65.69 22.82
#